data_AF-A0A1A6GWY8-F1
#
_entry.id   AF-A0A1A6GWY8-F1
#
_cell.length_a   1.000
_cell.length_b   1.000
_cell.length_c   1.000
_cell.angle_alpha   90.00
_cell.angle_beta   90.00
_cell.angle_gamma   90.00
#
_symmetry.space_group_name_H-M   'P 1'
#
loop_
_entity.id
_entity.type
_entity.pdbx_description
1 polymer ?
#
loop_
_entity_poly.entity_id
_entity_poly.type
_entity_poly.pdbx_seq_one_letter_code
_entity_poly.pdbx_strand_id
1 'polypeptide(L)'
;VFFGNVDSSGIKHNSFNPPIIARYIRLHPTHSSIRSTLRMELMGCDLNSCSIPLGMENKVISDTQITASSYFTNIFASWSPSQARLHLQGRANAWRPQVNDPKEWLQVDLQKTMKVTGIITQGVKSLFTSMFVKEFLISS
;
A
#
# COMPACT_ATOMS: atom_id res chain seq x y z
N VAL A 1 14.00 31.18 11.91
CA VAL A 1 14.36 30.87 13.32
C VAL A 1 13.13 30.27 13.98
N PHE A 2 13.27 29.16 14.70
CA PHE A 2 12.14 28.47 15.37
C PHE A 2 12.19 28.71 16.89
N PHE A 3 11.02 28.80 17.52
CA PHE A 3 10.93 28.91 18.98
C PHE A 3 10.89 27.51 19.61
N GLY A 4 11.69 27.33 20.66
CA GLY A 4 11.77 26.10 21.46
C GLY A 4 10.76 26.05 22.61
N ASN A 5 10.93 25.06 23.48
CA ASN A 5 10.21 24.94 24.75
C ASN A 5 10.69 25.99 25.77
N VAL A 6 9.79 26.37 26.68
CA VAL A 6 10.08 27.32 27.78
C VAL A 6 10.17 26.64 29.15
N ASP A 7 9.81 25.36 29.23
CA ASP A 7 9.85 24.53 30.44
C ASP A 7 10.33 23.10 30.13
N SER A 8 10.40 22.23 31.14
CA SER A 8 10.98 20.88 31.03
C SER A 8 10.04 19.82 30.43
N SER A 9 8.73 20.06 30.39
CA SER A 9 7.69 19.07 30.02
C SER A 9 6.86 19.45 28.79
N GLY A 10 6.77 20.74 28.49
CA GLY A 10 5.97 21.29 27.41
C GLY A 10 6.47 20.86 26.05
N ILE A 11 5.57 20.33 25.23
CA ILE A 11 5.85 19.93 23.85
C ILE A 11 5.64 21.15 22.95
N LYS A 12 6.66 21.51 22.18
CA LYS A 12 6.59 22.57 21.17
C LYS A 12 6.59 21.97 19.76
N HIS A 13 5.45 22.05 19.08
CA HIS A 13 5.34 21.63 17.68
C HIS A 13 5.81 22.76 16.75
N ASN A 14 6.70 22.44 15.81
CA ASN A 14 7.19 23.35 14.78
C ASN A 14 6.97 22.71 13.42
N SER A 15 6.05 23.25 12.63
CA SER A 15 5.77 22.77 11.27
C SER A 15 6.69 23.42 10.25
N PHE A 16 7.22 22.64 9.32
CA PHE A 16 8.02 23.14 8.21
C PHE A 16 7.12 23.38 7.00
N ASN A 17 6.93 24.64 6.63
CA ASN A 17 6.32 25.02 5.38
C ASN A 17 7.22 26.05 4.68
N PRO A 18 7.93 25.66 3.60
CA PRO A 18 7.86 24.36 2.91
C PRO A 18 8.50 23.18 3.69
N PRO A 19 8.15 21.91 3.37
CA PRO A 19 8.75 20.73 4.01
C PRO A 19 10.23 20.58 3.67
N ILE A 20 11.01 19.98 4.56
CA ILE A 20 12.45 19.76 4.40
C ILE A 20 12.70 18.38 3.79
N ILE A 21 13.38 18.33 2.63
CA ILE A 21 13.84 17.10 1.99
C ILE A 21 15.33 16.94 2.29
N ALA A 22 15.69 15.99 3.16
CA ALA A 22 17.08 15.74 3.52
C ALA A 22 17.28 14.32 4.06
N ARG A 23 18.48 13.77 3.87
CA ARG A 23 18.93 12.53 4.52
C ARG A 23 19.43 12.76 5.95
N TYR A 24 19.96 13.95 6.21
CA TYR A 24 20.52 14.32 7.52
C TYR A 24 19.93 15.65 7.96
N ILE A 25 19.38 15.68 9.18
CA ILE A 25 18.89 16.88 9.84
C ILE A 25 19.81 17.17 11.03
N ARG A 26 20.22 18.43 11.18
CA ARG A 26 20.98 18.91 12.33
C ARG A 26 20.21 20.02 13.02
N LEU A 27 20.05 19.91 14.34
CA LEU A 27 19.51 20.97 15.18
C LEU A 27 20.67 21.69 15.86
N HIS A 28 20.75 23.01 15.67
CA HIS A 28 21.75 23.87 16.31
C HIS A 28 21.07 24.75 17.37
N PRO A 29 21.24 24.48 18.68
CA PRO A 29 20.65 25.31 19.73
C PRO A 29 21.23 26.73 19.68
N THR A 30 20.38 27.76 19.65
CA THR A 30 20.82 29.16 19.64
C THR A 30 20.68 29.82 21.00
N HIS A 31 19.61 29.52 21.74
CA HIS A 31 19.33 30.03 23.08
C HIS A 31 18.84 28.87 23.95
N SER A 32 19.36 28.75 25.17
CA SER A 32 19.01 27.68 26.11
C SER A 32 18.88 28.23 27.53
N SER A 33 18.10 27.53 28.36
CA SER A 33 18.03 27.80 29.79
C SER A 33 19.14 27.02 30.49
N ILE A 34 20.19 27.72 30.92
CA ILE A 34 21.39 27.20 31.62
C ILE A 34 22.26 26.26 30.76
N ARG A 35 21.70 25.18 30.21
CA ARG A 35 22.39 24.22 29.34
C ARG A 35 21.49 23.80 28.17
N SER A 36 22.10 23.52 27.02
CA SER A 36 21.38 22.98 25.87
C SER A 36 21.00 21.51 26.14
N THR A 37 19.70 21.23 26.27
CA THR A 37 19.17 19.89 26.56
C THR A 37 17.83 19.74 25.83
N LEU A 38 17.60 18.60 25.18
CA LEU A 38 16.39 18.38 24.37
C LEU A 38 15.96 16.92 24.36
N ARG A 39 14.66 16.72 24.15
CA ARG A 39 14.03 15.48 23.70
C ARG A 39 13.23 15.85 22.46
N MET A 40 13.36 15.12 21.36
CA MET A 40 12.66 15.46 20.10
C MET A 40 12.19 14.22 19.35
N GLU A 41 11.14 14.41 18.57
CA GLU A 41 10.62 13.47 17.56
C GLU A 41 10.52 14.24 16.23
N LEU A 42 10.83 13.57 15.11
CA LEU A 42 10.74 14.14 13.76
C LEU A 42 9.48 13.61 13.06
N MET A 43 8.57 14.51 12.70
CA MET A 43 7.39 14.19 11.91
C MET A 43 7.68 14.41 10.42
N GLY A 44 7.48 13.40 9.59
CA GLY A 44 7.68 13.48 8.14
C GLY A 44 7.21 12.20 7.41
N CYS A 45 7.41 12.17 6.10
CA CYS A 45 7.16 11.00 5.25
C CYS A 45 8.41 10.69 4.41
N ASP A 46 8.55 9.46 3.94
CA ASP A 46 9.65 9.10 3.02
C ASP A 46 9.53 9.89 1.69
N LEU A 47 10.66 10.14 1.04
CA LEU A 47 10.71 10.72 -0.32
C LEU A 47 9.83 9.92 -1.29
N ASN A 48 9.75 8.60 -1.07
CA ASN A 48 8.82 7.70 -1.73
C ASN A 48 7.64 7.40 -0.82
N SER A 49 6.83 8.40 -0.46
CA SER A 49 5.50 8.23 0.13
C SER A 49 4.54 7.48 -0.82
N CYS A 50 4.93 6.29 -1.30
CA CYS A 50 4.53 5.61 -2.54
C CYS A 50 4.16 4.14 -2.31
N SER A 51 3.75 3.75 -1.10
CA SER A 51 2.89 2.58 -0.90
C SER A 51 1.42 2.96 -1.14
N ILE A 52 1.19 3.84 -2.10
CA ILE A 52 -0.16 4.25 -2.50
C ILE A 52 -0.74 3.12 -3.34
N PRO A 53 -1.93 2.61 -3.03
CA PRO A 53 -2.57 1.59 -3.85
C PRO A 53 -2.70 2.10 -5.29
N LEU A 54 -2.17 1.34 -6.25
CA LEU A 54 -2.16 1.72 -7.68
C LEU A 54 -3.56 1.72 -8.32
N GLY A 55 -4.57 1.25 -7.60
CA GLY A 55 -5.95 1.36 -8.05
C GLY A 55 -6.77 0.07 -8.02
N MET A 56 -6.22 -1.02 -7.48
CA MET A 56 -6.91 -2.32 -7.45
C MET A 56 -8.15 -2.27 -6.55
N GLU A 57 -8.03 -1.85 -5.29
CA GLU A 57 -9.13 -1.83 -4.33
C GLU A 57 -10.19 -0.76 -4.65
N ASN A 58 -9.74 0.47 -4.89
CA ASN A 58 -10.62 1.62 -5.12
C ASN A 58 -11.16 1.70 -6.57
N LYS A 59 -10.95 0.66 -7.39
CA LYS A 59 -11.43 0.54 -8.78
C LYS A 59 -10.92 1.63 -9.74
N VAL A 60 -9.80 2.29 -9.43
CA VAL A 60 -9.13 3.20 -10.39
C VAL A 60 -8.57 2.41 -11.57
N ILE A 61 -8.09 1.18 -11.34
CA ILE A 61 -7.82 0.22 -12.42
C ILE A 61 -9.15 -0.38 -12.85
N SER A 62 -9.54 -0.22 -14.11
CA SER A 62 -10.77 -0.76 -14.70
C SER A 62 -10.78 -2.29 -14.72
N ASP A 63 -11.98 -2.89 -14.71
CA ASP A 63 -12.16 -4.33 -14.83
C ASP A 63 -11.58 -4.88 -16.15
N THR A 64 -11.58 -4.09 -17.21
CA THR A 64 -11.03 -4.46 -18.53
C THR A 64 -9.52 -4.54 -18.55
N GLN A 65 -8.84 -3.92 -17.57
CA GLN A 65 -7.39 -3.94 -17.42
C GLN A 65 -6.91 -5.18 -16.68
N ILE A 66 -7.81 -5.97 -16.09
CA ILE A 66 -7.46 -7.15 -15.31
C ILE A 66 -7.85 -8.39 -16.10
N THR A 67 -6.85 -9.15 -16.53
CA THR A 67 -7.01 -10.37 -17.34
C THR A 67 -6.32 -11.54 -16.66
N ALA A 68 -6.61 -12.77 -17.08
CA ALA A 68 -5.99 -13.98 -16.54
C ALA A 68 -5.88 -15.04 -17.63
N SER A 69 -5.10 -16.09 -17.35
CA SER A 69 -5.04 -17.31 -18.18
C SER A 69 -6.42 -17.95 -18.34
N SER A 70 -7.15 -18.08 -17.23
CA SER A 70 -8.48 -18.66 -17.18
C SER A 70 -9.25 -18.12 -15.97
N TYR A 71 -10.55 -18.40 -15.92
CA TYR A 71 -11.34 -18.16 -14.71
C TYR A 71 -12.47 -19.17 -14.57
N PHE A 72 -12.79 -19.51 -13.32
CA PHE A 72 -13.88 -20.41 -13.02
C PHE A 72 -15.21 -19.67 -13.12
N THR A 73 -16.14 -20.22 -13.91
CA THR A 73 -17.52 -19.75 -14.00
C THR A 73 -18.48 -20.93 -13.97
N ASN A 74 -19.59 -20.76 -13.26
CA ASN A 74 -20.73 -21.68 -13.28
C ASN A 74 -22.05 -20.90 -13.17
N ILE A 75 -23.18 -21.61 -13.16
CA ILE A 75 -24.52 -21.00 -13.09
C ILE A 75 -24.72 -20.15 -11.82
N PHE A 76 -24.01 -20.45 -10.73
CA PHE A 76 -24.21 -19.82 -9.42
C PHE A 76 -23.21 -18.71 -9.08
N ALA A 77 -22.02 -18.71 -9.69
CA ALA A 77 -20.93 -17.80 -9.40
C ALA A 77 -19.93 -17.74 -10.56
N SER A 78 -19.47 -16.54 -10.86
CA SER A 78 -18.36 -16.27 -11.78
C SER A 78 -17.22 -15.62 -10.99
N TRP A 79 -16.04 -16.23 -11.02
CA TRP A 79 -14.82 -15.81 -10.31
C TRP A 79 -13.87 -15.09 -11.26
N SER A 80 -14.37 -14.06 -11.92
CA SER A 80 -13.67 -13.36 -12.99
C SER A 80 -12.41 -12.63 -12.50
N PRO A 81 -11.42 -12.37 -13.38
CA PRO A 81 -10.20 -11.65 -13.02
C PRO A 81 -10.47 -10.28 -12.38
N SER A 82 -11.51 -9.58 -12.85
CA SER A 82 -11.95 -8.28 -12.32
C SER A 82 -12.32 -8.28 -10.82
N GLN A 83 -12.60 -9.45 -10.24
CA GLN A 83 -12.90 -9.61 -8.83
C GLN A 83 -11.65 -9.81 -7.96
N ALA A 84 -10.45 -9.87 -8.54
CA ALA A 84 -9.17 -10.00 -7.82
C ALA A 84 -8.73 -8.71 -7.10
N ARG A 85 -9.66 -8.05 -6.39
CA ARG A 85 -9.44 -6.76 -5.73
C ARG A 85 -9.38 -6.97 -4.23
N LEU A 86 -8.39 -6.33 -3.59
CA LEU A 86 -8.24 -6.36 -2.14
C LEU A 86 -9.53 -5.88 -1.46
N HIS A 87 -9.92 -6.55 -0.39
CA HIS A 87 -11.11 -6.27 0.43
C HIS A 87 -12.46 -6.33 -0.29
N LEU A 88 -12.52 -6.78 -1.55
CA LEU A 88 -13.78 -6.93 -2.26
C LEU A 88 -14.73 -7.87 -1.51
N GLN A 89 -15.98 -7.45 -1.35
CA GLN A 89 -17.04 -8.23 -0.72
C GLN A 89 -18.08 -8.66 -1.75
N GLY A 90 -18.74 -9.79 -1.49
CA GLY A 90 -19.77 -10.33 -2.36
C GLY A 90 -19.79 -11.86 -2.37
N ARG A 91 -20.69 -12.45 -3.17
CA ARG A 91 -20.81 -13.91 -3.30
C ARG A 91 -19.61 -14.52 -4.05
N ALA A 92 -19.16 -13.83 -5.09
CA ALA A 92 -17.91 -14.10 -5.80
C ALA A 92 -17.11 -12.80 -5.76
N ASN A 93 -16.03 -12.82 -4.99
CA ASN A 93 -15.29 -11.63 -4.57
C ASN A 93 -13.77 -11.87 -4.61
N ALA A 94 -13.34 -12.78 -5.47
CA ALA A 94 -11.95 -13.05 -5.78
C ALA A 94 -11.85 -13.61 -7.21
N TRP A 95 -10.63 -13.71 -7.73
CA TRP A 95 -10.37 -14.49 -8.94
C TRP A 95 -10.03 -15.94 -8.57
N ARG A 96 -10.45 -16.87 -9.44
CA ARG A 96 -10.07 -18.28 -9.36
C ARG A 96 -9.86 -18.80 -10.77
N PRO A 97 -8.74 -19.47 -11.09
CA PRO A 97 -8.55 -20.09 -12.40
C PRO A 97 -9.55 -21.23 -12.60
N GLN A 98 -9.78 -21.62 -13.86
CA GLN A 98 -10.68 -22.73 -14.18
C GLN A 98 -10.17 -24.06 -13.62
N VAL A 99 -8.85 -24.26 -13.62
CA VAL A 99 -8.14 -25.43 -13.08
C VAL A 99 -7.01 -24.94 -12.17
N ASN A 100 -6.71 -25.68 -11.11
CA ASN A 100 -5.57 -25.37 -10.23
C ASN A 100 -4.28 -25.93 -10.85
N ASP A 101 -3.58 -25.12 -11.65
CA ASP A 101 -2.27 -25.43 -12.23
C ASP A 101 -1.24 -24.35 -11.82
N PRO A 102 0.01 -24.70 -11.45
CA PRO A 102 1.08 -23.73 -11.19
C PRO A 102 1.42 -22.78 -12.36
N LYS A 103 0.95 -23.06 -13.58
CA LYS A 103 1.16 -22.24 -14.78
C LYS A 103 0.09 -21.15 -14.97
N GLU A 104 -0.98 -21.16 -14.18
CA GLU A 104 -2.02 -20.13 -14.25
C GLU A 104 -1.48 -18.77 -13.84
N TRP A 105 -2.02 -17.70 -14.44
CA TRP A 105 -1.56 -16.34 -14.21
C TRP A 105 -2.72 -15.33 -14.18
N LEU A 106 -2.51 -14.24 -13.44
CA LEU A 106 -3.35 -13.06 -13.39
C LEU A 106 -2.50 -11.86 -13.79
N GLN A 107 -2.99 -11.07 -14.74
CA GLN A 107 -2.30 -9.93 -15.32
C GLN A 107 -3.11 -8.65 -15.08
N VAL A 108 -2.39 -7.56 -14.83
CA VAL A 108 -2.96 -6.23 -14.69
C VAL A 108 -2.25 -5.30 -15.67
N ASP A 109 -2.99 -4.79 -16.64
CA ASP A 109 -2.53 -3.75 -17.56
C ASP A 109 -2.59 -2.37 -16.88
N LEU A 110 -1.42 -1.79 -16.61
CA LEU A 110 -1.32 -0.48 -15.98
C LEU A 110 -1.48 0.68 -16.97
N GLN A 111 -1.60 0.42 -18.28
CA GLN A 111 -1.71 1.37 -19.41
C GLN A 111 -0.53 2.34 -19.60
N LYS A 112 0.27 2.54 -18.56
CA LYS A 112 1.48 3.37 -18.54
C LYS A 112 2.56 2.63 -17.78
N THR A 113 3.82 2.95 -18.08
CA THR A 113 4.96 2.42 -17.34
C THR A 113 4.92 2.94 -15.91
N MET A 114 4.77 2.03 -14.95
CA MET A 114 4.68 2.34 -13.53
C MET A 114 5.81 1.65 -12.78
N LYS A 115 6.28 2.28 -11.70
CA LYS A 115 7.20 1.65 -10.75
C LYS A 115 6.40 0.88 -9.72
N VAL A 116 6.36 -0.44 -9.84
CA VAL A 116 5.74 -1.34 -8.86
C VAL A 116 6.74 -1.63 -7.75
N THR A 117 6.41 -1.29 -6.50
CA THR A 117 7.31 -1.39 -5.34
C THR A 117 6.98 -2.57 -4.43
N GLY A 118 5.82 -3.21 -4.61
CA GLY A 118 5.38 -4.36 -3.83
C GLY A 118 3.99 -4.84 -4.25
N ILE A 119 3.57 -5.97 -3.71
CA ILE A 119 2.24 -6.58 -3.95
C ILE A 119 1.67 -7.02 -2.61
N ILE A 120 0.39 -6.70 -2.35
CA ILE A 120 -0.38 -7.18 -1.21
C ILE A 120 -1.35 -8.23 -1.73
N THR A 121 -1.31 -9.44 -1.18
CA THR A 121 -2.18 -10.56 -1.57
C THR A 121 -3.20 -10.88 -0.49
N GLN A 122 -4.36 -11.38 -0.90
CA GLN A 122 -5.44 -11.77 0.00
C GLN A 122 -6.17 -12.98 -0.56
N GLY A 123 -6.41 -13.97 0.29
CA GLY A 123 -7.26 -15.12 -0.03
C GLY A 123 -8.75 -14.84 0.20
N VAL A 124 -9.59 -15.83 -0.03
CA VAL A 124 -11.05 -15.70 0.14
C VAL A 124 -11.58 -16.85 0.98
N LYS A 125 -12.59 -16.57 1.79
CA LYS A 125 -13.41 -17.60 2.44
C LYS A 125 -14.75 -17.66 1.72
N SER A 126 -15.04 -18.79 1.09
CA SER A 126 -16.32 -19.03 0.43
C SER A 126 -17.06 -20.13 1.16
N LEU A 127 -18.29 -19.82 1.61
CA LEU A 127 -19.06 -20.69 2.50
C LEU A 127 -18.24 -21.03 3.76
N PHE A 128 -17.74 -22.25 3.87
CA PHE A 128 -16.96 -22.74 5.01
C PHE A 128 -15.49 -23.03 4.67
N THR A 129 -15.09 -22.85 3.41
CA THR A 129 -13.75 -23.21 2.93
C THR A 129 -12.93 -21.96 2.67
N SER A 130 -11.74 -21.91 3.29
CA SER A 130 -10.74 -20.87 3.04
C SER A 130 -9.83 -21.30 1.89
N MET A 131 -9.67 -20.43 0.89
CA MET A 131 -8.84 -20.64 -0.28
C MET A 131 -7.83 -19.50 -0.38
N PHE A 132 -6.55 -19.81 -0.51
CA PHE A 132 -5.46 -18.83 -0.57
C PHE A 132 -4.24 -19.40 -1.27
N VAL A 133 -3.40 -18.51 -1.81
CA VAL A 133 -2.13 -18.86 -2.46
C VAL A 133 -1.01 -18.70 -1.42
N LYS A 134 -0.12 -19.70 -1.32
CA LYS A 134 1.02 -19.69 -0.38
C LYS A 134 2.30 -19.13 -0.99
N GLU A 135 2.57 -19.49 -2.25
CA GLU A 135 3.79 -19.16 -2.97
C GLU A 135 3.41 -18.76 -4.40
N PHE A 136 4.12 -17.78 -4.97
CA PHE A 136 3.88 -17.31 -6.33
C PHE A 136 5.16 -16.72 -6.93
N LEU A 137 5.21 -16.66 -8.26
CA LEU A 137 6.27 -16.00 -9.03
C LEU A 137 5.71 -14.72 -9.67
N ILE A 138 6.60 -13.77 -9.99
CA ILE A 138 6.25 -12.52 -10.67
C ILE A 138 7.00 -12.48 -12.00
N SER A 139 6.28 -12.15 -13.07
CA SER A 139 6.83 -11.85 -14.40
C SER A 139 6.51 -10.42 -14.80
N SER A 140 7.42 -9.76 -15.50
CA SER A 140 7.26 -8.40 -16.06
C SER A 140 7.26 -8.43 -17.57
#